data_AF-A0A5E4GFD0-F1
#
_entry.id   AF-A0A5E4GFD0-F1
#
_cell.length_a   1.000
_cell.length_b   1.000
_cell.length_c   1.000
_cell.angle_alpha   90.00
_cell.angle_beta   90.00
_cell.angle_gamma   90.00
#
_symmetry.space_group_name_H-M   'P 1'
#
loop_
_entity.id
_entity.type
_entity.pdbx_description
1 polymer ?
#
loop_
_entity_poly.entity_id
_entity_poly.type
_entity_poly.pdbx_seq_one_letter_code
_entity_poly.pdbx_strand_id
1 'polypeptide(L)'
;MSGVKPALLKIQKKIDKILEDIVTEHKMKRKASNNTNGDEQDLVDTLLNYEHANKPEFHLTTNQIKTVTMAVNLQQKQSNGQCQSY
;
A
#
# COMPACT_ATOMS: atom_id res chain seq x y z
N MET A 1 -21.45 -4.58 -24.04
CA MET A 1 -21.42 -4.21 -22.61
C MET A 1 -20.44 -3.05 -22.40
N SER A 2 -20.84 -1.82 -22.71
CA SER A 2 -20.10 -0.60 -22.33
C SER A 2 -20.95 0.18 -21.33
N GLY A 3 -20.31 0.72 -20.29
CA GLY A 3 -20.98 1.43 -19.20
C GLY A 3 -19.99 1.79 -18.09
N VAL A 4 -20.38 2.74 -17.24
CA VAL A 4 -19.53 3.27 -16.15
C VAL A 4 -19.10 2.16 -15.17
N LYS A 5 -20.01 1.24 -14.84
CA LYS A 5 -19.72 0.13 -13.91
C LYS A 5 -18.62 -0.81 -14.42
N PRO A 6 -18.68 -1.36 -15.65
CA PRO A 6 -17.55 -2.12 -16.23
C PRO A 6 -16.23 -1.35 -16.27
N ALA A 7 -16.25 -0.03 -16.50
CA ALA A 7 -15.04 0.79 -16.50
C ALA A 7 -14.44 0.94 -15.08
N LEU A 8 -15.28 1.21 -14.08
CA LEU A 8 -14.86 1.30 -12.68
C LEU A 8 -14.23 -0.01 -12.18
N LEU A 9 -14.84 -1.16 -12.51
CA LEU A 9 -14.27 -2.47 -12.15
C LEU A 9 -12.90 -2.72 -12.78
N LYS A 10 -12.66 -2.22 -14.01
CA LYS A 10 -11.33 -2.29 -14.64
C LYS A 10 -10.31 -1.43 -13.89
N ILE A 11 -10.71 -0.25 -13.42
CA ILE A 11 -9.84 0.64 -12.63
C ILE A 11 -9.51 0.00 -11.29
N GLN A 12 -10.52 -0.51 -10.57
CA GLN A 12 -10.33 -1.22 -9.30
C GLN A 12 -9.32 -2.38 -9.45
N LYS A 13 -9.49 -3.23 -10.47
CA LYS A 13 -8.55 -4.34 -10.74
C LYS A 13 -7.12 -3.87 -10.98
N LYS A 14 -6.94 -2.72 -11.65
CA LYS A 14 -5.60 -2.15 -11.88
C LYS A 14 -4.98 -1.65 -10.58
N ILE A 15 -5.76 -0.95 -9.75
CA ILE A 15 -5.32 -0.48 -8.42
C ILE A 15 -4.93 -1.67 -7.54
N ASP A 16 -5.78 -2.70 -7.48
CA ASP A 16 -5.51 -3.91 -6.70
C ASP A 16 -4.20 -4.58 -7.14
N LYS A 17 -3.95 -4.67 -8.45
CA LYS A 17 -2.70 -5.22 -8.98
C LYS A 17 -1.49 -4.39 -8.58
N ILE A 18 -1.55 -3.07 -8.71
CA ILE A 18 -0.45 -2.17 -8.31
C ILE A 18 -0.13 -2.34 -6.82
N LEU A 19 -1.16 -2.37 -5.97
CA LEU A 19 -0.98 -2.55 -4.52
C LEU A 19 -0.42 -3.93 -4.18
N GLU A 20 -0.81 -4.97 -4.90
CA GLU A 20 -0.25 -6.32 -4.76
C GLU A 20 1.23 -6.36 -5.16
N ASP A 21 1.59 -5.75 -6.29
CA ASP A 21 2.96 -5.67 -6.78
C ASP A 21 3.85 -4.94 -5.76
N ILE A 22 3.38 -3.81 -5.20
CA ILE A 22 4.07 -3.07 -4.13
C ILE A 22 4.31 -3.95 -2.91
N VAL A 23 3.26 -4.58 -2.35
CA VAL A 23 3.38 -5.43 -1.16
C VAL A 23 4.32 -6.61 -1.42
N THR A 24 4.24 -7.19 -2.61
CA THR A 24 5.10 -8.32 -3.03
C THR A 24 6.56 -7.92 -3.10
N GLU A 25 6.88 -6.76 -3.68
CA GLU A 25 8.25 -6.24 -3.75
C GLU A 25 8.86 -6.08 -2.34
N HIS A 26 8.12 -5.49 -1.41
CA HIS A 26 8.57 -5.32 -0.02
C HIS A 26 8.78 -6.69 0.67
N LYS A 27 7.85 -7.64 0.49
CA LYS A 27 8.03 -9.02 0.99
C LYS A 27 9.28 -9.68 0.42
N MET A 28 9.60 -9.48 -0.86
CA MET A 28 10.80 -10.04 -1.50
C MET A 28 12.09 -9.38 -0.97
N LYS A 29 12.12 -8.05 -0.87
CA LYS A 29 13.28 -7.31 -0.34
C LYS A 29 13.64 -7.77 1.06
N ARG A 30 12.65 -7.96 1.95
CA ARG A 30 12.91 -8.46 3.31
C ARG A 30 13.48 -9.87 3.35
N LYS A 31 12.94 -10.77 2.52
CA LYS A 31 13.47 -12.14 2.42
C LYS A 31 14.92 -12.16 1.94
N ALA A 32 15.29 -11.26 1.03
CA ALA A 32 16.65 -11.18 0.50
C ALA A 32 17.63 -10.52 1.49
N SER A 33 17.15 -9.60 2.33
CA SER A 33 18.01 -8.80 3.19
C SER A 33 18.38 -9.48 4.52
N ASN A 34 17.66 -10.53 4.96
CA ASN A 34 17.72 -11.06 6.34
C ASN A 34 17.56 -9.98 7.44
N ASN A 35 17.23 -8.75 7.04
CA ASN A 35 17.37 -7.59 7.87
C ASN A 35 16.02 -7.31 8.52
N THR A 36 15.86 -7.82 9.73
CA THR A 36 14.83 -7.37 10.67
C THR A 36 15.19 -6.01 11.29
N ASN A 37 16.41 -5.52 11.05
CA ASN A 37 16.99 -4.41 11.78
C ASN A 37 16.92 -3.13 10.95
N GLY A 38 15.82 -2.41 11.14
CA GLY A 38 15.78 -0.96 11.38
C GLY A 38 16.09 0.02 10.25
N ASP A 39 17.02 -0.27 9.34
CA ASP A 39 17.75 0.82 8.69
C ASP A 39 17.06 1.37 7.42
N GLU A 40 16.05 0.67 6.87
CA GLU A 40 15.22 1.13 5.74
C GLU A 40 13.74 0.67 5.84
N GLN A 41 13.15 0.64 7.04
CA GLN A 41 11.73 0.26 7.17
C GLN A 41 10.79 1.42 6.83
N ASP A 42 10.08 1.32 5.72
CA ASP A 42 8.98 2.23 5.41
C ASP A 42 7.66 1.80 6.09
N LEU A 43 6.58 2.53 5.82
CA LEU A 43 5.25 2.24 6.38
C LEU A 43 4.76 0.84 5.99
N VAL A 44 4.96 0.43 4.74
CA VAL A 44 4.56 -0.89 4.25
C VAL A 44 5.40 -1.95 4.96
N ASP A 45 6.66 -1.64 5.24
CA ASP A 45 7.52 -2.54 5.99
C ASP A 45 7.07 -2.77 7.42
N THR A 46 6.79 -1.67 8.10
CA THR A 46 6.26 -1.66 9.46
C THR A 46 4.98 -2.49 9.57
N LEU A 47 3.99 -2.25 8.68
CA LEU A 47 2.70 -2.95 8.72
C LEU A 47 2.82 -4.46 8.48
N LEU A 48 3.70 -4.87 7.57
CA LEU A 48 3.96 -6.28 7.29
C LEU A 48 4.70 -6.97 8.45
N ASN A 49 5.52 -6.26 9.24
CA ASN A 49 6.10 -6.83 10.46
C ASN A 49 5.01 -7.17 11.49
N TYR A 50 3.97 -6.33 11.59
CA TYR A 50 2.80 -6.62 12.44
C TYR A 50 1.96 -7.79 11.92
N GLU A 51 1.75 -7.90 10.60
CA GLU A 51 1.12 -9.10 10.00
C GLU A 51 1.90 -10.37 10.37
N HIS A 52 3.22 -10.35 10.21
CA HIS A 52 4.07 -11.51 10.47
C HIS A 52 4.15 -11.89 11.95
N ALA A 53 4.19 -10.92 12.86
CA ALA A 53 4.22 -11.15 14.30
C ALA A 53 2.96 -11.88 14.82
N ASN A 54 1.87 -11.90 14.02
CA ASN A 54 0.64 -12.66 14.26
C ASN A 54 0.15 -12.58 15.71
N LYS A 55 0.10 -11.36 16.26
CA LYS A 55 -0.32 -11.14 17.65
C LYS A 55 -1.83 -11.40 17.78
N PRO A 56 -2.26 -12.19 18.78
CA PRO A 56 -3.68 -12.58 18.91
C PRO A 56 -4.63 -11.41 19.17
N GLU A 57 -4.13 -10.31 19.74
CA GLU A 57 -4.91 -9.10 20.02
C GLU A 57 -5.07 -8.18 18.80
N PHE A 58 -4.24 -8.36 17.77
CA PHE A 58 -4.24 -7.51 16.58
C PHE A 58 -3.70 -8.24 15.36
N HIS A 59 -4.60 -8.73 14.51
CA HIS A 59 -4.26 -9.41 13.26
C HIS A 59 -4.48 -8.48 12.07
N LEU A 60 -3.37 -8.03 11.48
CA LEU A 60 -3.37 -7.33 10.20
C LEU A 60 -3.40 -8.36 9.07
N THR A 61 -4.22 -8.12 8.05
CA THR A 61 -4.22 -8.89 6.80
C THR A 61 -3.54 -8.10 5.68
N THR A 62 -2.95 -8.80 4.71
CA THR A 62 -2.39 -8.16 3.50
C THR A 62 -3.40 -7.23 2.79
N ASN A 63 -4.71 -7.52 2.79
CA ASN A 63 -5.73 -6.62 2.22
C ASN A 63 -5.89 -5.31 3.01
N GLN A 64 -5.82 -5.36 4.35
CA GLN A 64 -5.83 -4.15 5.18
C GLN A 64 -4.57 -3.31 4.94
N ILE A 65 -3.41 -3.95 4.78
CA ILE A 65 -2.15 -3.27 4.44
C ILE A 65 -2.29 -2.54 3.10
N LYS A 66 -2.76 -3.22 2.04
CA LYS A 66 -3.03 -2.58 0.74
C LYS A 66 -3.98 -1.38 0.86
N THR A 67 -5.00 -1.49 1.71
CA THR A 67 -5.96 -0.40 1.95
C THR A 67 -5.30 0.81 2.59
N VAL A 68 -4.47 0.62 3.62
CA VAL A 68 -3.74 1.72 4.28
C VAL A 68 -2.71 2.34 3.33
N THR A 69 -1.96 1.52 2.60
CA THR A 69 -1.01 1.99 1.56
C THR A 69 -1.73 2.87 0.53
N MET A 70 -2.91 2.46 0.07
CA MET A 70 -3.71 3.27 -0.85
C MET A 70 -4.15 4.59 -0.21
N ALA A 71 -4.68 4.53 1.02
CA ALA A 71 -5.20 5.71 1.72
C ALA A 71 -4.14 6.80 1.93
N VAL A 72 -2.92 6.41 2.36
CA VAL A 72 -1.80 7.34 2.57
C VAL A 72 -1.36 7.99 1.25
N ASN A 73 -1.25 7.19 0.18
CA ASN A 73 -0.80 7.69 -1.12
C ASN A 73 -1.84 8.58 -1.84
N LEU A 74 -3.13 8.50 -1.46
CA LEU A 74 -4.18 9.33 -2.03
C LEU A 74 -4.26 10.75 -1.42
N GLN A 75 -3.66 11.00 -0.26
CA GLN A 75 -3.75 12.30 0.43
C GLN A 75 -2.69 13.31 -0.02
N GLN A 76 -1.63 12.87 -0.71
CA GLN A 76 -0.49 13.72 -1.10
C GLN A 76 -0.79 14.66 -2.30
N LYS A 77 -1.89 14.46 -3.04
CA LYS A 77 -2.18 15.21 -4.28
C LYS A 77 -3.04 16.48 -4.13
N GLN A 78 -3.56 16.79 -2.94
CA GLN A 78 -4.43 17.95 -2.74
C GLN A 78 -3.66 19.24 -2.37
N SER A 79 -2.34 19.19 -2.12
CA SER A 79 -1.57 20.35 -1.64
C SER A 79 -0.74 21.09 -2.71
N ASN A 80 -0.58 20.56 -3.94
CA ASN A 80 0.29 21.18 -4.96
C ASN A 80 -0.47 22.05 -5.97
N GLY A 81 -1.68 22.51 -5.62
CA GLY A 81 -2.56 23.28 -6.51
C GLY A 81 -2.68 24.77 -6.21
N GLN A 82 -1.98 25.32 -5.22
CA GLN A 82 -2.05 26.76 -4.97
C GLN A 82 -0.99 27.48 -5.81
N CYS A 83 -1.46 28.01 -6.95
CA CYS A 83 -0.87 29.14 -7.63
C CYS A 83 -0.48 30.20 -6.59
N GLN A 84 0.82 30.48 -6.46
CA GLN A 84 1.22 31.79 -5.99
C GLN A 84 0.92 32.76 -7.13
N SER A 85 -0.21 33.45 -7.04
CA SER A 85 -0.43 34.69 -7.80
C SER A 85 -0.48 35.86 -6.84
N TYR A 86 0.44 36.78 -7.09
CA TYR A 86 0.66 38.12 -6.53
C TYR A 86 1.24 38.21 -5.13
#